data_AF-A0A5S9MN12-F1
#
_entry.id   AF-A0A5S9MN12-F1
#
_cell.length_a   1.000
_cell.length_b   1.000
_cell.length_c   1.000
_cell.angle_alpha   90.00
_cell.angle_beta   90.00
_cell.angle_gamma   90.00
#
_symmetry.space_group_name_H-M   'P 1'
#
loop_
_entity.id
_entity.type
_entity.pdbx_description
1 polymer ?
#
loop_
_entity_poly.entity_id
_entity_poly.type
_entity_poly.pdbx_seq_one_letter_code
_entity_poly.pdbx_strand_id
1 'polypeptide(L)'
;MFFPSFDPAATAGAKFGPEVRAEIAEVAPSTLNNGAVTTAKLADQAVTNAKLAAGAVQTTNIAAGQVGPTNLADDAVGTSKIADNAVTPAKVDTGVPTTVAVDGTPIAMTFMYLTVSEHSAIETEDPSTTYFIVEDD
;
A
#
# COMPACT_ATOMS: atom_id res chain seq x y z
N MET A 1 20.74 -59.81 -11.47
CA MET A 1 20.31 -59.49 -10.09
C MET A 1 18.82 -59.15 -10.16
N PHE A 2 17.95 -60.04 -9.67
CA PHE A 2 16.52 -59.74 -9.51
C PHE A 2 16.40 -58.97 -8.19
N PHE A 3 16.02 -57.70 -8.22
CA PHE A 3 15.71 -56.95 -7.01
C PHE A 3 14.29 -57.36 -6.62
N PRO A 4 14.10 -58.20 -5.58
CA PRO A 4 12.79 -58.80 -5.28
C PRO A 4 11.72 -57.78 -4.91
N SER A 5 12.11 -56.53 -4.67
CA SER A 5 11.23 -55.39 -4.39
C SER A 5 10.89 -54.54 -5.62
N PHE A 6 11.38 -54.85 -6.83
CA PHE A 6 11.14 -54.05 -8.04
C PHE A 6 10.30 -54.80 -9.08
N ASP A 7 9.07 -54.32 -9.32
CA ASP A 7 8.18 -54.76 -10.39
C ASP A 7 8.20 -53.74 -11.56
N PRO A 8 8.86 -54.05 -12.69
CA PRO A 8 8.91 -53.14 -13.83
C PRO A 8 7.56 -52.97 -14.54
N ALA A 9 6.63 -53.91 -14.39
CA ALA A 9 5.31 -53.88 -15.02
C ALA A 9 4.29 -53.03 -14.24
N ALA A 10 4.54 -52.74 -12.97
CA ALA A 10 3.71 -51.86 -12.17
C ALA A 10 3.76 -50.39 -12.64
N THR A 11 2.75 -49.61 -12.26
CA THR A 11 2.65 -48.18 -12.55
C THR A 11 3.73 -47.36 -11.84
N ALA A 12 4.04 -46.18 -12.37
CA ALA A 12 4.97 -45.25 -11.73
C ALA A 12 4.53 -44.95 -10.28
N GLY A 13 5.46 -45.06 -9.33
CA GLY A 13 5.19 -44.92 -7.89
C GLY A 13 4.80 -46.21 -7.17
N ALA A 14 4.47 -47.30 -7.87
CA ALA A 14 4.15 -48.62 -7.32
C ALA A 14 5.17 -49.71 -7.70
N LYS A 15 6.18 -49.38 -8.51
CA LYS A 15 7.23 -50.31 -8.93
C LYS A 15 8.07 -50.86 -7.79
N PHE A 16 8.12 -50.17 -6.65
CA PHE A 16 8.82 -50.66 -5.46
C PHE A 16 7.86 -51.11 -4.38
N GLY A 17 8.27 -52.12 -3.60
CA GLY A 17 7.54 -52.56 -2.40
C GLY A 17 7.31 -51.43 -1.37
N PRO A 18 6.33 -51.59 -0.47
CA PRO A 18 5.91 -50.53 0.46
C PRO A 18 7.03 -50.03 1.39
N GLU A 19 7.96 -50.91 1.80
CA GLU A 19 9.08 -50.54 2.66
C GLU A 19 10.03 -49.54 1.99
N VAL A 20 10.45 -49.82 0.74
CA VAL A 20 11.32 -48.91 -0.03
C VAL A 20 10.62 -47.59 -0.34
N ARG A 21 9.31 -47.62 -0.60
CA ARG A 21 8.52 -46.40 -0.83
C ARG A 21 8.44 -45.52 0.42
N ALA A 22 8.37 -46.12 1.61
CA ALA A 22 8.36 -45.38 2.87
C ALA A 22 9.69 -44.66 3.10
N GLU A 23 10.83 -45.33 2.87
CA GLU A 23 12.14 -44.71 2.99
C GLU A 23 12.34 -43.57 1.98
N ILE A 24 11.93 -43.77 0.72
CA ILE A 24 11.95 -42.71 -0.31
C ILE A 24 11.10 -41.51 0.09
N ALA A 25 9.91 -41.72 0.66
CA ALA A 25 9.06 -40.62 1.11
C ALA A 25 9.70 -39.79 2.23
N GLU A 26 10.55 -40.41 3.05
CA GLU A 26 11.29 -39.73 4.12
C GLU A 26 12.50 -38.96 3.58
N VAL A 27 13.28 -39.54 2.66
CA VAL A 27 14.48 -38.87 2.10
C VAL A 27 14.19 -37.92 0.93
N ALA A 28 13.06 -38.11 0.24
CA ALA A 28 12.62 -37.36 -0.94
C ALA A 28 11.09 -37.17 -0.90
N PRO A 29 10.58 -36.38 0.07
CA PRO A 29 9.15 -36.15 0.19
C PRO A 29 8.59 -35.49 -1.08
N SER A 30 7.37 -35.86 -1.44
CA SER A 30 6.64 -35.25 -2.58
C SER A 30 6.30 -33.77 -2.35
N THR A 31 6.47 -33.28 -1.12
CA THR A 31 6.29 -31.89 -0.72
C THR A 31 7.63 -31.28 -0.33
N LEU A 32 7.76 -29.98 -0.51
CA LEU A 32 8.93 -29.25 -0.03
C LEU A 32 8.90 -29.17 1.50
N ASN A 33 10.03 -29.50 2.13
CA ASN A 33 10.23 -29.25 3.56
C ASN A 33 10.19 -27.73 3.83
N ASN A 34 9.80 -27.34 5.04
CA ASN A 34 9.81 -25.93 5.42
C ASN A 34 11.23 -25.34 5.29
N GLY A 35 11.34 -24.16 4.68
CA GLY A 35 12.63 -23.51 4.40
C GLY A 35 13.46 -24.17 3.29
N ALA A 36 12.95 -25.21 2.61
CA ALA A 36 13.68 -25.85 1.52
C ALA A 36 13.96 -24.90 0.34
N VAL A 37 13.12 -23.88 0.13
CA VAL A 37 13.35 -22.83 -0.88
C VAL A 37 14.04 -21.64 -0.20
N THR A 38 15.33 -21.49 -0.46
CA THR A 38 16.12 -20.34 -0.03
C THR A 38 16.21 -19.32 -1.15
N THR A 39 16.67 -18.10 -0.84
CA THR A 39 16.91 -17.05 -1.84
C THR A 39 17.81 -17.53 -2.98
N ALA A 40 18.90 -18.23 -2.66
CA ALA A 40 19.83 -18.77 -3.66
C ALA A 40 19.23 -19.82 -4.61
N LYS A 41 18.08 -20.41 -4.27
CA LYS A 41 17.35 -21.37 -5.13
C LYS A 41 16.35 -20.69 -6.05
N LEU A 42 16.09 -19.39 -5.86
CA LEU A 42 15.25 -18.60 -6.74
C LEU A 42 16.16 -17.81 -7.68
N ALA A 43 16.03 -18.09 -8.98
CA ALA A 43 16.65 -17.25 -10.00
C ALA A 43 16.02 -15.86 -10.01
N ASP A 44 16.74 -14.88 -10.56
CA ASP A 44 16.20 -13.53 -10.74
C ASP A 44 14.90 -13.58 -11.54
N GLN A 45 13.91 -12.79 -11.09
CA GLN A 45 12.56 -12.73 -11.69
C GLN A 45 11.79 -14.07 -11.68
N ALA A 46 12.24 -15.08 -10.93
CA ALA A 46 11.54 -16.36 -10.83
C ALA A 46 10.14 -16.24 -10.19
N VAL A 47 9.90 -15.22 -9.37
CA VAL A 47 8.58 -14.93 -8.77
C VAL A 47 7.97 -13.74 -9.52
N THR A 48 6.96 -14.03 -10.35
CA THR A 48 6.22 -13.03 -11.12
C THR A 48 4.84 -12.79 -10.51
N ASN A 49 4.15 -11.74 -10.94
CA ASN A 49 2.81 -11.42 -10.42
C ASN A 49 1.82 -12.59 -10.54
N ALA A 50 1.87 -13.37 -11.63
CA ALA A 50 1.00 -14.53 -11.83
C ALA A 50 1.26 -15.68 -10.82
N LYS A 51 2.42 -15.69 -10.15
CA LYS A 51 2.76 -16.65 -9.09
C LYS A 51 2.35 -16.16 -7.70
N LEU A 52 1.94 -14.90 -7.57
CA LEU A 52 1.48 -14.31 -6.32
C LEU A 52 -0.05 -14.35 -6.28
N ALA A 53 -0.61 -15.04 -5.28
CA ALA A 53 -2.05 -14.98 -5.03
C ALA A 53 -2.48 -13.57 -4.58
N ALA A 54 -3.76 -13.25 -4.75
CA ALA A 54 -4.32 -12.01 -4.23
C ALA A 54 -4.09 -11.90 -2.71
N GLY A 55 -3.52 -10.78 -2.26
CA GLY A 55 -3.17 -10.55 -0.86
C GLY A 55 -1.95 -11.31 -0.35
N ALA A 56 -1.19 -12.01 -1.21
CA ALA A 56 0.02 -12.74 -0.80
C ALA A 56 1.12 -11.81 -0.25
N VAL A 57 1.17 -10.56 -0.72
CA VAL A 57 2.09 -9.52 -0.22
C VAL A 57 1.35 -8.66 0.78
N GLN A 58 1.75 -8.76 2.04
CA GLN A 58 1.23 -7.99 3.16
C GLN A 58 2.17 -6.83 3.51
N THR A 59 1.70 -5.90 4.35
CA THR A 59 2.49 -4.75 4.80
C THR A 59 3.81 -5.16 5.47
N THR A 60 3.82 -6.27 6.21
CA THR A 60 5.03 -6.82 6.85
C THR A 60 6.06 -7.36 5.86
N ASN A 61 5.68 -7.61 4.61
CA ASN A 61 6.61 -8.03 3.56
C ASN A 61 7.33 -6.86 2.90
N ILE A 62 6.84 -5.63 3.09
CA ILE A 62 7.37 -4.43 2.44
C ILE A 62 8.16 -3.63 3.48
N ALA A 63 9.48 -3.55 3.29
CA ALA A 63 10.33 -2.77 4.18
C ALA A 63 10.04 -1.25 4.05
N ALA A 64 10.34 -0.51 5.11
CA ALA A 64 10.16 0.94 5.14
C ALA A 64 10.93 1.61 3.98
N GLY A 65 10.27 2.56 3.30
CA GLY A 65 10.85 3.32 2.20
C GLY A 65 10.94 2.58 0.86
N GLN A 66 10.46 1.34 0.75
CA GLN A 66 10.50 0.60 -0.52
C GLN A 66 9.44 1.02 -1.54
N VAL A 67 8.33 1.62 -1.09
CA VAL A 67 7.28 2.16 -1.97
C VAL A 67 7.63 3.60 -2.30
N GLY A 68 8.01 3.84 -3.56
CA GLY A 68 8.30 5.17 -4.11
C GLY A 68 7.28 5.64 -5.15
N PRO A 69 7.50 6.82 -5.75
CA PRO A 69 6.55 7.42 -6.70
C PRO A 69 6.25 6.52 -7.92
N THR A 70 7.25 5.80 -8.43
CA THR A 70 7.07 4.90 -9.60
C THR A 70 6.25 3.65 -9.28
N ASN A 71 6.02 3.34 -8.00
CA ASN A 71 5.19 2.22 -7.58
C ASN A 71 3.70 2.60 -7.49
N LEU A 72 3.38 3.90 -7.49
CA LEU A 72 2.02 4.41 -7.45
C LEU A 72 1.57 4.72 -8.87
N ALA A 73 0.49 4.09 -9.30
CA ALA A 73 -0.19 4.49 -10.53
C ALA A 73 -0.90 5.84 -10.34
N ASP A 74 -1.27 6.47 -11.44
CA ASP A 74 -2.15 7.64 -11.43
C ASP A 74 -3.42 7.32 -10.64
N ASP A 75 -3.84 8.28 -9.80
CA ASP A 75 -5.00 8.17 -8.91
C ASP A 75 -4.99 7.01 -7.88
N ALA A 76 -3.84 6.34 -7.68
CA ALA A 76 -3.74 5.22 -6.74
C ALA A 76 -4.01 5.62 -5.27
N VAL A 77 -3.84 6.90 -4.92
CA VAL A 77 -4.06 7.43 -3.58
C VAL A 77 -5.33 8.28 -3.55
N GLY A 78 -6.45 7.66 -3.19
CA GLY A 78 -7.71 8.36 -2.98
C GLY A 78 -7.76 9.14 -1.65
N THR A 79 -8.69 10.09 -1.53
CA THR A 79 -8.85 10.95 -0.34
C THR A 79 -8.98 10.19 0.97
N SER A 80 -9.71 9.07 0.98
CA SER A 80 -9.84 8.18 2.16
C SER A 80 -8.51 7.61 2.69
N LYS A 81 -7.43 7.65 1.91
CA LYS A 81 -6.09 7.20 2.28
C LYS A 81 -5.19 8.34 2.75
N ILE A 82 -5.65 9.58 2.62
CA ILE A 82 -4.94 10.78 3.05
C ILE A 82 -5.52 11.16 4.41
N ALA A 83 -4.68 11.14 5.44
CA ALA A 83 -5.10 11.60 6.76
C ALA A 83 -5.36 13.12 6.76
N ASP A 84 -6.23 13.58 7.64
CA ASP A 84 -6.50 15.00 7.82
C ASP A 84 -5.19 15.77 8.06
N ASN A 85 -5.05 16.91 7.39
CA ASN A 85 -3.86 17.77 7.42
C ASN A 85 -2.55 17.13 6.91
N ALA A 86 -2.59 15.92 6.30
CA ALA A 86 -1.38 15.29 5.77
C ALA A 86 -0.82 16.02 4.54
N VAL A 87 -1.67 16.71 3.78
CA VAL A 87 -1.28 17.60 2.68
C VAL A 87 -1.25 19.03 3.23
N THR A 88 -0.06 19.62 3.28
CA THR A 88 0.17 20.98 3.75
C THR A 88 0.31 21.92 2.56
N PRO A 89 0.23 23.25 2.74
CA PRO A 89 0.44 24.21 1.66
C PRO A 89 1.75 24.00 0.89
N ALA A 90 2.82 23.57 1.56
CA ALA A 90 4.10 23.26 0.93
C ALA A 90 4.10 21.98 0.05
N LYS A 91 3.03 21.18 0.08
CA LYS A 91 2.91 19.90 -0.64
C LYS A 91 1.99 19.98 -1.87
N VAL A 92 1.37 21.13 -2.13
CA VAL A 92 0.51 21.36 -3.29
C VAL A 92 1.23 22.22 -4.33
N ASP A 93 0.90 22.01 -5.61
CA ASP A 93 1.48 22.80 -6.69
C ASP A 93 0.81 24.19 -6.80
N THR A 94 1.41 25.05 -7.62
CA THR A 94 0.88 26.36 -7.97
C THR A 94 -0.55 26.25 -8.52
N GLY A 95 -1.43 27.12 -8.03
CA GLY A 95 -2.85 27.16 -8.43
C GLY A 95 -3.83 26.61 -7.38
N VAL A 96 -3.36 26.01 -6.29
CA VAL A 96 -4.20 25.73 -5.12
C VAL A 96 -4.19 26.95 -4.19
N PRO A 97 -5.33 27.65 -3.97
CA PRO A 97 -5.39 28.75 -3.03
C PRO A 97 -5.12 28.24 -1.61
N THR A 98 -4.10 28.79 -0.97
CA THR A 98 -3.79 28.51 0.44
C THR A 98 -3.64 29.81 1.18
N THR A 99 -4.12 29.85 2.42
CA THR A 99 -4.01 31.03 3.27
C THR A 99 -3.11 30.69 4.43
N VAL A 100 -2.09 31.52 4.61
CA VAL A 100 -1.06 31.34 5.63
C VAL A 100 -0.81 32.68 6.32
N ALA A 101 -0.48 32.63 7.61
CA ALA A 101 0.04 33.79 8.32
C ALA A 101 1.43 34.19 7.75
N VAL A 102 1.94 35.35 8.17
CA VAL A 102 3.24 35.87 7.71
C VAL A 102 4.40 34.91 8.02
N ASP A 103 4.27 34.09 9.07
CA ASP A 103 5.25 33.07 9.45
C ASP A 103 5.08 31.72 8.71
N GLY A 104 4.11 31.62 7.79
CA GLY A 104 3.81 30.41 7.02
C GLY A 104 2.84 29.44 7.69
N THR A 105 2.33 29.75 8.89
CA THR A 105 1.35 28.91 9.57
C THR A 105 0.04 28.88 8.77
N PRO A 106 -0.51 27.70 8.41
CA PRO A 106 -1.80 27.60 7.74
C PRO A 106 -2.91 28.22 8.58
N ILE A 107 -3.74 29.04 7.96
CA ILE A 107 -4.95 29.61 8.57
C ILE A 107 -6.17 29.22 7.73
N ALA A 108 -7.28 28.94 8.41
CA ALA A 108 -8.54 28.73 7.73
C ALA A 108 -9.03 30.06 7.15
N MET A 109 -9.48 30.07 5.88
CA MET A 109 -10.24 31.22 5.38
C MET A 109 -11.68 31.10 5.87
N THR A 110 -12.12 32.11 6.60
CA THR A 110 -13.53 32.29 6.90
C THR A 110 -14.10 33.36 5.99
N PHE A 111 -15.27 33.11 5.41
CA PHE A 111 -16.00 34.09 4.60
C PHE A 111 -17.30 34.45 5.32
N MET A 112 -17.53 35.73 5.54
CA MET A 112 -18.75 36.25 6.15
C MET A 112 -19.44 37.22 5.22
N TYR A 113 -20.76 37.10 5.10
CA TYR A 113 -21.60 38.07 4.40
C TYR A 113 -22.34 38.88 5.46
N LEU A 114 -22.20 40.20 5.39
CA LEU A 114 -22.77 41.13 6.36
C LEU A 114 -23.38 42.31 5.64
N THR A 115 -24.44 42.86 6.19
CA THR A 115 -24.91 44.19 5.83
C THR A 115 -23.93 45.27 6.27
N VAL A 116 -24.08 46.49 5.73
CA VAL A 116 -23.30 47.66 6.14
C VAL A 116 -23.44 47.91 7.65
N SER A 117 -24.66 47.79 8.16
CA SER A 117 -24.98 47.97 9.58
C SER A 117 -24.30 46.91 10.46
N GLU A 118 -24.32 45.64 10.04
CA GLU A 118 -23.68 44.55 10.79
C GLU A 118 -22.15 44.63 10.77
N HIS A 119 -21.54 44.98 9.63
CA HIS A 119 -20.10 45.17 9.56
C HIS A 119 -19.64 46.34 10.44
N SER A 120 -20.41 47.43 10.45
CA SER A 120 -20.12 48.62 11.26
C SER A 120 -20.21 48.37 12.77
N ALA A 121 -20.84 47.28 13.20
CA ALA A 121 -20.96 46.87 14.60
C ALA A 121 -19.79 46.00 15.09
N ILE A 122 -18.87 45.60 14.20
CA ILE A 122 -17.70 44.79 14.57
C ILE A 122 -16.66 45.67 15.28
N GLU A 123 -16.36 45.34 16.54
CA GLU A 123 -15.37 46.09 17.33
C GLU A 123 -13.91 45.80 16.93
N THR A 124 -13.62 44.58 16.46
CA THR A 124 -12.30 44.17 15.98
C THR A 124 -12.46 43.10 14.92
N GLU A 125 -12.01 43.40 13.70
CA GLU A 125 -12.02 42.45 12.58
C GLU A 125 -11.04 41.30 12.81
N ASP A 126 -11.47 40.09 12.49
CA ASP A 126 -10.59 38.93 12.48
C ASP A 126 -9.76 38.94 11.17
N PRO A 127 -8.42 39.02 11.24
CA PRO A 127 -7.57 39.07 10.05
C PRO A 127 -7.62 37.80 9.19
N SER A 128 -8.17 36.69 9.71
CA SER A 128 -8.40 35.43 8.97
C SER A 128 -9.78 35.36 8.30
N THR A 129 -10.62 36.37 8.51
CA THR A 129 -11.96 36.46 7.94
C THR A 129 -12.01 37.49 6.82
N THR A 130 -12.56 37.09 5.67
CA THR A 130 -12.90 38.01 4.58
C THR A 130 -14.38 38.39 4.71
N TYR A 131 -14.66 39.67 4.93
CA TYR A 131 -16.00 40.22 5.03
C TYR A 131 -16.49 40.72 3.66
N PHE A 132 -17.60 40.16 3.18
CA PHE A 132 -18.32 40.64 2.00
C PHE A 132 -19.50 41.49 2.46
N ILE A 133 -19.40 42.81 2.26
CA ILE A 133 -20.42 43.77 2.69
C ILE A 133 -21.47 43.90 1.58
N VAL A 134 -22.72 43.65 1.93
CA VAL A 134 -23.89 43.85 1.05
C VAL A 134 -24.63 45.13 1.47
N GLU A 135 -25.19 45.86 0.50
CA GLU A 135 -26.01 47.04 0.78
C GLU A 135 -27.26 46.65 1.57
N ASP A 136 -27.68 47.51 2.50
CA ASP A 136 -28.97 47.39 3.16
C ASP A 136 -30.08 47.76 2.15
N ASP A 137 -31.05 46.85 1.93
CA ASP A 137 -32.23 47.09 1.07
C ASP A 137 -33.10 48.27 1.55
#